data_AF-A0A196MDJ5-F1
#
_entry.id   AF-A0A196MDJ5-F1
#
_cell.length_a   1.000
_cell.length_b   1.000
_cell.length_c   1.000
_cell.angle_alpha   90.00
_cell.angle_beta   90.00
_cell.angle_gamma   90.00
#
_symmetry.space_group_name_H-M   'P 1'
#
loop_
_entity.id
_entity.type
_entity.pdbx_description
1 polymer ?
#
loop_
_entity_poly.entity_id
_entity_poly.type
_entity_poly.pdbx_seq_one_letter_code
_entity_poly.pdbx_strand_id
1 'polypeptide(L)'
;MNEDVANWQMRGQVFVWRYSASQSSHKGWHFSAEPAACGALVELLTYMRSVAEAVHRTIRLSRPTPSISSVPGYGDPKNDDFEKLRIIFDPSFSDLQLQLTTDRLELFVGEERCNDLLTALTDVQNGKGDFAFGPNQKGASPPIWFWWMPWRGQSYAR
;
A
#
# COMPACT_ATOMS: atom_id res chain seq x y z
N MET A 1 1.28 -20.82 -12.93
CA MET A 1 1.97 -19.62 -12.39
C MET A 1 2.45 -18.82 -13.59
N ASN A 2 2.04 -17.55 -13.72
CA ASN A 2 2.47 -16.70 -14.83
C ASN A 2 3.97 -16.37 -14.68
N GLU A 3 4.76 -16.63 -15.73
CA GLU A 3 6.20 -16.39 -15.74
C GLU A 3 6.53 -14.91 -15.49
N ASP A 4 5.66 -13.99 -15.92
CA ASP A 4 5.82 -12.55 -15.69
C ASP A 4 5.79 -12.21 -14.19
N VAL A 5 4.83 -12.77 -13.44
CA VAL A 5 4.72 -12.57 -11.98
C VAL A 5 5.91 -13.20 -11.24
N ALA A 6 6.43 -14.32 -11.76
CA ALA A 6 7.57 -15.00 -11.17
C ALA A 6 8.88 -14.21 -11.35
N ASN A 7 9.11 -13.72 -12.57
CA ASN A 7 10.31 -13.00 -12.98
C ASN A 7 10.31 -11.53 -12.55
N TRP A 8 9.14 -10.95 -12.26
CA TRP A 8 9.00 -9.58 -11.78
C TRP A 8 9.87 -9.29 -10.55
N GLN A 9 10.52 -8.13 -10.55
CA GLN A 9 11.40 -7.66 -9.48
C GLN A 9 10.95 -6.32 -8.93
N MET A 10 11.04 -6.18 -7.62
CA MET A 10 10.78 -4.93 -6.93
C MET A 10 11.86 -3.90 -7.23
N ARG A 11 11.46 -2.65 -7.44
CA ARG A 11 12.35 -1.50 -7.65
C ARG A 11 11.96 -0.40 -6.68
N GLY A 12 12.91 0.23 -5.99
CA GLY A 12 12.61 1.23 -4.97
C GLY A 12 11.98 0.67 -3.69
N GLN A 13 11.56 1.57 -2.80
CA GLN A 13 11.07 1.24 -1.46
C GLN A 13 9.56 1.50 -1.29
N VAL A 14 8.92 0.63 -0.51
CA VAL A 14 7.52 0.74 -0.08
C VAL A 14 7.47 0.82 1.44
N PHE A 15 6.63 1.69 1.95
CA PHE A 15 6.46 1.96 3.36
C PHE A 15 4.99 1.75 3.73
N VAL A 16 4.76 0.97 4.78
CA VAL A 16 3.42 0.79 5.36
C VAL A 16 3.52 0.91 6.87
N TRP A 17 2.59 1.65 7.48
CA TRP A 17 2.56 1.86 8.93
C TRP A 17 1.13 2.15 9.42
N ARG A 18 0.97 2.27 10.73
CA ARG A 18 -0.26 2.74 11.37
C ARG A 18 0.09 3.52 12.65
N TYR A 19 -0.85 4.31 13.14
CA TYR A 19 -0.69 5.02 14.42
C TYR A 19 -1.44 4.31 15.55
N SER A 20 -1.07 4.62 16.79
CA SER A 20 -1.95 4.35 17.93
C SER A 20 -3.17 5.26 17.84
N ALA A 21 -4.29 4.71 17.38
CA ALA A 21 -5.46 5.51 17.03
C ALA A 21 -6.14 6.15 18.24
N SER A 22 -5.87 7.43 18.50
CA SER A 22 -6.67 8.30 19.38
C SER A 22 -7.82 9.00 18.64
N GLN A 23 -7.70 9.19 17.32
CA GLN A 23 -8.70 9.84 16.46
C GLN A 23 -9.06 8.98 15.24
N SER A 24 -10.22 9.24 14.60
CA SER A 24 -10.72 8.46 13.45
C SER A 24 -9.86 8.61 12.19
N SER A 25 -9.27 9.77 11.95
CA SER A 25 -8.32 10.01 10.83
C SER A 25 -6.99 9.27 11.01
N HIS A 26 -6.62 8.93 12.24
CA HIS A 26 -5.42 8.14 12.54
C HIS A 26 -5.66 6.63 12.38
N LYS A 27 -6.92 6.22 12.15
CA LYS A 27 -7.29 4.80 12.01
C LYS A 27 -7.01 4.33 10.60
N GLY A 28 -6.46 3.12 10.53
CA GLY A 28 -6.19 2.45 9.27
C GLY A 28 -4.72 2.16 9.10
N TRP A 29 -4.41 1.78 7.87
CA TRP A 29 -3.06 1.66 7.38
C TRP A 29 -2.68 2.92 6.63
N HIS A 30 -1.40 3.24 6.63
CA HIS A 30 -0.84 4.35 5.91
C HIS A 30 0.22 3.80 4.96
N PHE A 31 0.19 4.25 3.72
CA PHE A 31 1.01 3.78 2.63
C PHE A 31 1.74 4.96 2.00
N SER A 32 3.01 4.75 1.68
CA SER A 32 3.75 5.57 0.74
C SER A 32 4.80 4.71 0.03
N ALA A 33 5.29 5.19 -1.11
CA ALA A 33 6.28 4.47 -1.89
C ALA A 33 7.07 5.43 -2.77
N GLU A 34 8.32 5.07 -3.05
CA GLU A 34 9.13 5.80 -4.04
C GLU A 34 8.50 5.69 -5.43
N PRO A 35 8.70 6.68 -6.34
CA PRO A 35 8.13 6.62 -7.68
C PRO A 35 8.47 5.34 -8.45
N ALA A 36 9.70 4.83 -8.31
CA ALA A 36 10.12 3.57 -8.92
C ALA A 36 9.36 2.35 -8.36
N ALA A 37 9.01 2.38 -7.07
CA ALA A 37 8.23 1.35 -6.40
C ALA A 37 6.77 1.37 -6.83
N CYS A 38 6.16 2.55 -6.95
CA CYS A 38 4.81 2.67 -7.51
C CYS A 38 4.73 2.06 -8.92
N GLY A 39 5.68 2.42 -9.80
CA GLY A 39 5.72 1.87 -11.15
C GLY A 39 5.90 0.35 -11.18
N ALA A 40 6.76 -0.19 -10.31
CA ALA A 40 6.94 -1.64 -10.19
C ALA A 40 5.66 -2.34 -9.67
N LEU A 41 4.94 -1.74 -8.72
CA LEU A 41 3.69 -2.29 -8.19
C LEU A 41 2.55 -2.25 -9.22
N VAL A 42 2.45 -1.18 -10.01
CA VAL A 42 1.49 -1.07 -11.13
C VAL A 42 1.73 -2.18 -12.15
N GLU A 43 2.98 -2.42 -12.50
CA GLU A 43 3.38 -3.52 -13.39
C GLU A 43 2.99 -4.89 -12.79
N LEU A 44 3.32 -5.14 -11.53
CA LEU A 44 2.98 -6.38 -10.83
C LEU A 44 1.48 -6.66 -10.84
N LEU A 45 0.67 -5.67 -10.45
CA LEU A 45 -0.79 -5.82 -10.40
C LEU A 45 -1.38 -6.06 -11.79
N THR A 46 -0.81 -5.47 -12.83
CA THR A 46 -1.21 -5.71 -14.21
C THR A 46 -0.91 -7.15 -14.64
N TYR A 47 0.28 -7.69 -14.30
CA TYR A 47 0.61 -9.10 -14.56
C TYR A 47 -0.21 -10.07 -13.73
N MET A 48 -0.56 -9.72 -12.49
CA MET A 48 -1.41 -10.54 -11.64
C MET A 48 -2.83 -10.62 -12.18
N ARG A 49 -3.37 -9.48 -12.62
CA ARG A 49 -4.72 -9.38 -13.19
C ARG A 49 -4.87 -10.15 -14.51
N SER A 50 -3.79 -10.34 -15.27
CA SER A 50 -3.83 -11.15 -16.50
C SER A 50 -3.90 -12.66 -16.23
N VAL A 51 -3.80 -13.09 -14.96
CA VAL A 51 -3.94 -14.50 -14.56
C VAL A 51 -5.40 -14.78 -14.21
N ALA A 52 -5.98 -15.83 -14.78
CA ALA A 52 -7.39 -16.21 -14.55
C ALA A 52 -7.67 -16.76 -13.14
N GLU A 53 -6.63 -17.13 -12.40
CA GLU A 53 -6.70 -17.73 -11.06
C GLU A 53 -6.04 -16.82 -10.02
N ALA A 54 -6.39 -17.04 -8.76
CA ALA A 54 -5.78 -16.31 -7.65
C ALA A 54 -4.24 -16.48 -7.63
N VAL A 55 -3.54 -15.37 -7.49
CA VAL A 55 -2.07 -15.30 -7.55
C VAL A 55 -1.54 -14.37 -6.49
N HIS A 56 -0.31 -14.62 -6.02
CA HIS A 56 0.30 -13.78 -5.00
C HIS A 56 1.79 -13.53 -5.27
N ARG A 57 2.29 -12.45 -4.69
CA ARG A 57 3.71 -12.10 -4.65
C ARG A 57 4.01 -11.44 -3.31
N THR A 58 5.16 -11.77 -2.74
CA THR A 58 5.63 -11.15 -1.50
C THR A 58 6.76 -10.20 -1.80
N ILE A 59 6.64 -8.98 -1.27
CA ILE A 59 7.68 -7.95 -1.32
C ILE A 59 8.19 -7.64 0.08
N ARG A 60 9.37 -7.04 0.15
CA ARG A 60 9.89 -6.47 1.39
C ARG A 60 9.38 -5.04 1.58
N LEU A 61 9.05 -4.71 2.81
CA LEU A 61 8.72 -3.36 3.24
C LEU A 61 9.94 -2.72 3.87
N SER A 62 10.08 -1.41 3.66
CA SER A 62 11.04 -0.59 4.39
C SER A 62 10.35 0.07 5.56
N ARG A 63 11.07 0.27 6.67
CA ARG A 63 10.55 1.03 7.80
C ARG A 63 10.39 2.50 7.38
N PRO A 64 9.24 3.16 7.64
CA PRO A 64 9.09 4.57 7.33
C PRO A 64 10.10 5.37 8.16
N THR A 65 10.78 6.31 7.51
CA THR A 65 11.58 7.31 8.23
C THR A 65 10.66 8.31 8.94
N PRO A 66 11.14 9.03 9.97
CA PRO A 66 10.34 10.06 10.62
C PRO A 66 9.77 11.10 9.65
N SER A 67 10.52 11.45 8.59
CA SER A 67 10.04 12.38 7.56
C SER A 67 8.85 11.84 6.76
N ILE A 68 8.79 10.53 6.53
CA ILE A 68 7.69 9.86 5.81
C ILE A 68 6.48 9.72 6.73
N SER A 69 6.68 9.18 7.95
CA SER A 69 5.57 9.00 8.89
C SER A 69 5.04 10.33 9.44
N SER A 70 5.78 11.44 9.34
CA SER A 70 5.28 12.74 9.80
C SER A 70 4.42 13.48 8.76
N VAL A 71 4.33 12.98 7.52
CA VAL A 71 3.52 13.65 6.46
C VAL A 71 2.08 13.92 6.89
N PRO A 72 1.36 12.99 7.55
CA PRO A 72 -0.01 13.26 8.02
C PRO A 72 -0.08 14.18 9.25
N GLY A 73 1.04 14.38 9.96
CA GLY A 73 1.08 15.18 11.19
C GLY A 73 0.45 14.50 12.43
N TYR A 74 0.31 13.16 12.44
CA TYR A 74 -0.39 12.42 13.50
C TYR A 74 0.49 11.97 14.68
N GLY A 75 1.75 12.41 14.72
CA GLY A 75 2.73 12.03 15.74
C GLY A 75 3.43 10.72 15.38
N ASP A 76 3.86 9.98 16.40
CA ASP A 76 4.70 8.80 16.20
C ASP A 76 3.89 7.58 15.71
N PRO A 77 4.38 6.88 14.67
CA PRO A 77 3.76 5.63 14.23
C PRO A 77 3.89 4.57 15.32
N LYS A 78 2.99 3.58 15.29
CA LYS A 78 3.12 2.39 16.12
C LYS A 78 4.38 1.63 15.71
N ASN A 79 5.13 1.14 16.71
CA ASN A 79 6.29 0.28 16.50
C ASN A 79 5.83 -1.16 16.17
N ASP A 80 5.33 -1.38 14.96
CA ASP A 80 5.10 -2.72 14.42
C ASP A 80 6.34 -3.22 13.67
N ASP A 81 6.69 -4.51 13.85
CA ASP A 81 7.93 -5.10 13.33
C ASP A 81 7.73 -6.00 12.08
N PHE A 82 6.69 -5.74 11.27
CA PHE A 82 6.51 -6.47 10.01
C PHE A 82 7.46 -5.94 8.92
N GLU A 83 8.02 -6.84 8.11
CA GLU A 83 8.98 -6.48 7.06
C GLU A 83 8.54 -6.95 5.66
N LYS A 84 7.36 -7.58 5.58
CA LYS A 84 6.87 -8.20 4.36
C LYS A 84 5.43 -7.81 4.08
N LEU A 85 5.14 -7.62 2.80
CA LEU A 85 3.79 -7.48 2.28
C LEU A 85 3.55 -8.58 1.26
N ARG A 86 2.56 -9.43 1.51
CA ARG A 86 2.05 -10.40 0.55
C ARG A 86 0.86 -9.77 -0.18
N ILE A 87 1.03 -9.47 -1.45
CA ILE A 87 -0.02 -8.98 -2.33
C ILE A 87 -0.69 -10.20 -2.94
N ILE A 88 -2.01 -10.30 -2.78
CA ILE A 88 -2.84 -11.41 -3.22
C ILE A 88 -3.89 -10.79 -4.13
N PHE A 89 -3.87 -11.20 -5.39
CA PHE A 89 -4.93 -10.91 -6.34
C PHE A 89 -5.83 -12.14 -6.45
N ASP A 90 -7.12 -11.96 -6.25
CA ASP A 90 -8.12 -13.02 -6.39
C ASP A 90 -9.30 -12.46 -7.18
N PRO A 91 -9.55 -12.93 -8.42
CA PRO A 91 -10.65 -12.42 -9.24
C PRO A 91 -12.04 -12.73 -8.67
N SER A 92 -12.15 -13.69 -7.72
CA SER A 92 -13.40 -14.00 -7.03
C SER A 92 -13.65 -13.11 -5.80
N PHE A 93 -12.63 -12.39 -5.34
CA PHE A 93 -12.76 -11.38 -4.30
C PHE A 93 -13.23 -10.07 -4.92
N SER A 94 -14.18 -9.39 -4.30
CA SER A 94 -14.80 -8.16 -4.84
C SER A 94 -14.32 -6.88 -4.15
N ASP A 95 -13.34 -6.95 -3.25
CA ASP A 95 -12.96 -5.81 -2.41
C ASP A 95 -11.44 -5.58 -2.32
N LEU A 96 -11.04 -4.65 -1.44
CA LEU A 96 -9.66 -4.36 -1.09
C LEU A 96 -9.50 -4.44 0.43
N GLN A 97 -8.55 -5.24 0.90
CA GLN A 97 -8.33 -5.41 2.34
C GLN A 97 -6.85 -5.55 2.66
N LEU A 98 -6.38 -4.77 3.64
CA LEU A 98 -5.06 -4.89 4.21
C LEU A 98 -5.16 -5.35 5.66
N GLN A 99 -4.52 -6.47 5.97
CA GLN A 99 -4.54 -7.04 7.31
C GLN A 99 -3.14 -7.43 7.78
N LEU A 100 -2.96 -7.37 9.09
CA LEU A 100 -1.75 -7.85 9.76
C LEU A 100 -1.96 -9.31 10.17
N THR A 101 -1.09 -10.19 9.71
CA THR A 101 -0.94 -11.54 10.24
C THR A 101 0.23 -11.59 11.20
N THR A 102 0.58 -12.77 11.72
CA THR A 102 1.62 -12.93 12.76
C THR A 102 2.98 -12.33 12.36
N ASP A 103 3.37 -12.39 11.09
CA ASP A 103 4.72 -12.05 10.62
C ASP A 103 4.78 -11.09 9.42
N ARG A 104 3.63 -10.69 8.85
CA ARG A 104 3.55 -9.91 7.61
C ARG A 104 2.23 -9.17 7.48
N LEU A 105 2.19 -8.26 6.51
CA LEU A 105 0.95 -7.73 5.97
C LEU A 105 0.47 -8.57 4.80
N GLU A 106 -0.84 -8.67 4.65
CA GLU A 106 -1.51 -9.25 3.49
C GLU A 106 -2.47 -8.24 2.88
N LEU A 107 -2.22 -7.89 1.61
CA LEU A 107 -3.10 -7.04 0.81
C LEU A 107 -3.88 -7.92 -0.16
N PHE A 108 -5.17 -8.08 0.10
CA PHE A 108 -6.11 -8.74 -0.80
C PHE A 108 -6.68 -7.70 -1.77
N VAL A 109 -6.62 -8.01 -3.05
CA VAL A 109 -7.09 -7.15 -4.15
C VAL A 109 -8.03 -7.96 -5.03
N GLY A 110 -9.28 -7.54 -5.05
CA GLY A 110 -10.30 -8.05 -5.95
C GLY A 110 -10.28 -7.37 -7.32
N GLU A 111 -10.92 -8.00 -8.31
CA GLU A 111 -11.01 -7.45 -9.68
C GLU A 111 -11.64 -6.05 -9.68
N GLU A 112 -12.73 -5.86 -8.95
CA GLU A 112 -13.46 -4.59 -8.89
C GLU A 112 -12.62 -3.43 -8.34
N ARG A 113 -11.72 -3.71 -7.39
CA ARG A 113 -10.90 -2.70 -6.70
C ARG A 113 -9.49 -2.59 -7.27
N CYS A 114 -9.12 -3.43 -8.24
CA CYS A 114 -7.78 -3.42 -8.82
C CYS A 114 -7.48 -2.08 -9.52
N ASN A 115 -8.44 -1.54 -10.29
CA ASN A 115 -8.28 -0.25 -10.97
C ASN A 115 -8.10 0.92 -9.99
N ASP A 116 -8.82 0.90 -8.86
CA ASP A 116 -8.68 1.91 -7.80
C ASP A 116 -7.26 1.90 -7.24
N LEU A 117 -6.72 0.70 -6.95
CA LEU A 117 -5.37 0.55 -6.43
C LEU A 117 -4.31 0.97 -7.46
N LEU A 118 -4.48 0.61 -8.74
CA LEU A 118 -3.60 1.07 -9.83
C LEU A 118 -3.59 2.60 -9.94
N THR A 119 -4.76 3.22 -9.82
CA THR A 119 -4.90 4.69 -9.83
C THR A 119 -4.22 5.30 -8.61
N ALA A 120 -4.45 4.74 -7.42
CA ALA A 120 -3.82 5.16 -6.16
C ALA A 120 -2.29 5.18 -6.26
N LEU A 121 -1.71 4.10 -6.78
CA LEU A 121 -0.26 3.95 -6.95
C LEU A 121 0.28 4.97 -7.96
N THR A 122 -0.44 5.19 -9.06
CA THR A 122 -0.09 6.17 -10.09
C THR A 122 -0.16 7.60 -9.53
N ASP A 123 -1.15 7.91 -8.70
CA ASP A 123 -1.26 9.21 -8.05
C ASP A 123 -0.12 9.44 -7.06
N VAL A 124 0.22 8.45 -6.22
CA VAL A 124 1.39 8.52 -5.32
C VAL A 124 2.69 8.67 -6.10
N GLN A 125 2.85 7.94 -7.22
CA GLN A 125 4.01 8.07 -8.11
C GLN A 125 4.20 9.51 -8.60
N ASN A 126 3.09 10.20 -8.88
CA ASN A 126 3.06 11.58 -9.35
C ASN A 126 3.07 12.62 -8.21
N GLY A 127 3.31 12.19 -6.97
CA GLY A 127 3.41 13.07 -5.81
C GLY A 127 2.08 13.54 -5.24
N LYS A 128 0.97 12.87 -5.55
CA LYS A 128 -0.34 13.11 -4.92
C LYS A 128 -0.55 12.17 -3.74
N GLY A 129 -1.48 12.52 -2.85
CA GLY A 129 -1.83 11.75 -1.65
C GLY A 129 -2.94 12.45 -0.88
N ASP A 130 -3.08 12.13 0.40
CA ASP A 130 -4.19 12.60 1.28
C ASP A 130 -5.56 12.11 0.81
N PHE A 131 -5.62 10.81 0.51
CA PHE A 131 -6.86 10.09 0.25
C PHE A 131 -6.78 8.68 0.83
N ALA A 132 -7.92 8.03 0.99
CA ALA A 132 -7.97 6.67 1.52
C ALA A 132 -8.94 5.78 0.75
N PHE A 133 -8.56 4.52 0.61
CA PHE A 133 -9.45 3.47 0.13
C PHE A 133 -9.85 2.57 1.29
N GLY A 134 -11.15 2.55 1.58
CA GLY A 134 -11.76 1.58 2.48
C GLY A 134 -12.33 0.38 1.70
N PRO A 135 -12.68 -0.69 2.42
CA PRO A 135 -13.52 -1.74 1.87
C PRO A 135 -14.88 -1.17 1.41
N ASN A 136 -15.48 -1.82 0.41
CA ASN A 136 -16.83 -1.51 -0.08
C ASN A 136 -17.85 -1.55 1.07
N GLN A 137 -17.76 -2.55 1.93
CA GLN A 137 -18.57 -2.61 3.14
C GLN A 137 -17.90 -1.81 4.27
N LYS A 138 -18.53 -0.69 4.64
CA LYS A 138 -18.06 0.15 5.75
C LYS A 138 -17.86 -0.66 7.03
N GLY A 139 -16.63 -0.63 7.57
CA GLY A 139 -16.27 -1.30 8.82
C GLY A 139 -15.80 -2.75 8.68
N ALA A 140 -15.79 -3.33 7.47
CA ALA A 140 -15.28 -4.70 7.26
C ALA A 140 -13.77 -4.82 7.49
N SER A 141 -13.02 -3.78 7.14
CA SER A 141 -11.57 -3.67 7.34
C SER A 141 -11.16 -2.19 7.47
N PRO A 142 -10.01 -1.90 8.12
CA PRO A 142 -9.50 -0.53 8.20
C PRO A 142 -9.13 0.01 6.82
N PRO A 143 -9.35 1.31 6.54
CA PRO A 143 -8.95 1.90 5.27
C PRO A 143 -7.42 1.98 5.14
N ILE A 144 -6.97 2.14 3.90
CA ILE A 144 -5.57 2.41 3.55
C ILE A 144 -5.48 3.85 3.08
N TRP A 145 -4.76 4.68 3.84
CA TRP A 145 -4.42 6.06 3.49
C TRP A 145 -3.18 6.10 2.63
N PHE A 146 -3.20 6.88 1.56
CA PHE A 146 -2.10 7.06 0.63
C PHE A 146 -1.50 8.45 0.76
N TRP A 147 -0.18 8.51 0.89
CA TRP A 147 0.56 9.75 1.12
C TRP A 147 1.66 9.91 0.08
N TRP A 148 1.85 11.15 -0.38
CA TRP A 148 2.97 11.49 -1.24
C TRP A 148 4.30 11.26 -0.50
N MET A 149 5.35 10.96 -1.25
CA MET A 149 6.69 10.93 -0.68
C MET A 149 7.16 12.36 -0.38
N PRO A 150 7.78 12.60 0.79
CA PRO A 150 8.46 13.86 1.04
C PRO A 150 9.68 13.95 0.11
N TRP A 151 9.59 14.77 -0.93
CA TRP A 151 10.72 15.01 -1.84
C TRP A 151 11.89 15.66 -1.09
N ARG A 152 13.13 15.26 -1.41
CA ARG A 152 14.35 15.94 -0.98
C ARG A 152 14.38 17.35 -1.58
N GLY A 153 13.73 18.31 -0.93
CA GLY A 153 13.68 19.70 -1.39
C GLY A 153 12.48 20.51 -0.93
N GLN A 154 11.44 19.90 -0.36
CA GLN A 154 10.35 20.66 0.26
C GLN A 154 10.55 20.80 1.76
N SER A 155 10.92 22.01 2.18
CA SER A 155 10.64 22.49 3.53
C SER A 155 9.13 22.70 3.63
N TYR A 156 8.42 21.84 4.38
CA TYR A 156 7.05 22.17 4.76
C TYR A 156 7.12 23.35 5.72
N ALA A 157 6.65 24.52 5.27
CA ALA A 157 6.32 25.60 6.18
C ALA A 157 5.21 25.10 7.10
N ARG A 158 5.50 25.15 8.40
CA ARG A 158 4.56 24.80 9.49
C ARG A 158 3.37 25.74 9.50
#